data_AF-A0A478EDW2-F1
#
_entry.id   AF-A0A478EDW2-F1
#
_cell.length_a   1.000
_cell.length_b   1.000
_cell.length_c   1.000
_cell.angle_alpha   90.00
_cell.angle_beta   90.00
_cell.angle_gamma   90.00
#
_symmetry.space_group_name_H-M   'P 1'
#
loop_
_entity.id
_entity.type
_entity.pdbx_description
1 polymer ?
#
loop_
_entity_poly.entity_id
_entity_poly.type
_entity_poly.pdbx_seq_one_letter_code
_entity_poly.pdbx_strand_id
1 'polypeptide(L)'
;MEALLTHSFDYLSSYEPNKIRKGLRQVEGLLAQICLSRSKQTAAEKRRSMIPLGQAPPAPKALNELADDPAFREFFKLQEGFQWNVAIRLVTCLEHLLGRGSNGANDLLIISTLDLIQGILLLHPPSRALFAREIYMNILLDLLDPINCPAIQSSTLLTLVTALLDQPANTRTFEALDGLLTVTSLFKMRATSREVKLKLVEFLYFYLMPEMPTIPAVAASAPNTAVLGLHRSPSKLSGAFAKSYSSAGDSNQSKRETRTTEEKQKLLGRYLSNVEDLVEDLKETAPFGSTVY
;
A
#
# COMPACT_ATOMS: atom_id res chain seq x y z
N MET A 1 19.23 14.26 2.67
CA MET A 1 17.90 13.76 2.26
C MET A 1 16.86 14.84 2.42
N GLU A 2 16.79 15.48 3.59
CA GLU A 2 15.92 16.62 3.89
C GLU A 2 15.90 17.71 2.81
N ALA A 3 17.06 18.26 2.42
CA ALA A 3 17.11 19.29 1.37
C ALA A 3 16.49 18.86 0.02
N LEU A 4 16.63 17.58 -0.34
CA LEU A 4 15.99 17.04 -1.55
C LEU A 4 14.47 16.99 -1.35
N LEU A 5 14.01 16.48 -0.20
CA LEU A 5 12.59 16.46 0.15
C LEU A 5 11.98 17.86 0.18
N THR A 6 12.68 18.87 0.72
CA THR A 6 12.22 20.27 0.70
C THR A 6 11.90 20.72 -0.72
N HIS A 7 12.86 20.58 -1.64
CA HIS A 7 12.67 20.98 -3.02
C HIS A 7 11.59 20.16 -3.74
N SER A 8 11.50 18.87 -3.44
CA SER A 8 10.43 18.03 -3.98
C SER A 8 9.05 18.48 -3.50
N PHE A 9 8.91 18.85 -2.23
CA PHE A 9 7.64 19.30 -1.67
C PHE A 9 7.22 20.68 -2.19
N ASP A 10 8.16 21.60 -2.39
CA ASP A 10 7.91 22.88 -3.07
C ASP A 10 7.37 22.67 -4.49
N TYR A 11 7.88 21.64 -5.19
CA TYR A 11 7.39 21.27 -6.51
C TYR A 11 6.02 20.57 -6.50
N LEU A 12 5.78 19.67 -5.53
CA LEU A 12 4.50 18.95 -5.39
C LEU A 12 3.35 19.87 -4.98
N SER A 13 3.64 20.92 -4.20
CA SER A 13 2.67 21.95 -3.81
C SER A 13 2.37 22.98 -4.92
N SER A 14 3.05 22.90 -6.06
CA SER A 14 2.89 23.87 -7.14
C SER A 14 1.62 23.66 -7.97
N TYR A 15 1.10 24.75 -8.53
CA TYR A 15 0.02 24.68 -9.52
C TYR A 15 0.49 24.28 -10.93
N GLU A 16 1.80 24.34 -11.21
CA GLU A 16 2.33 24.05 -12.54
C GLU A 16 2.54 22.54 -12.76
N PRO A 17 1.90 21.90 -13.76
CA PRO A 17 2.05 20.46 -14.02
C PRO A 17 3.50 20.02 -14.23
N ASN A 18 4.31 20.89 -14.84
CA ASN A 18 5.73 20.63 -15.06
C ASN A 18 6.55 20.63 -13.75
N LYS A 19 6.16 21.44 -12.76
CA LYS A 19 6.79 21.42 -11.44
C LYS A 19 6.37 20.18 -10.68
N ILE A 20 5.07 19.85 -10.65
CA ILE A 20 4.57 18.62 -10.02
C ILE A 20 5.31 17.40 -10.58
N ARG A 21 5.42 17.27 -11.91
CA ARG A 21 6.17 16.18 -12.56
C ARG A 21 7.62 16.09 -12.10
N LYS A 22 8.30 17.23 -11.91
CA LYS A 22 9.67 17.28 -11.39
C LYS A 22 9.72 16.82 -9.93
N GLY A 23 8.78 17.26 -9.09
CA GLY A 23 8.67 16.83 -7.71
C GLY A 23 8.48 15.32 -7.59
N LEU A 24 7.53 14.74 -8.34
CA LEU A 24 7.27 13.30 -8.39
C LEU A 24 8.52 12.52 -8.81
N ARG A 25 9.21 12.94 -9.88
CA ARG A 25 10.47 12.31 -10.32
C ARG A 25 11.61 12.39 -9.30
N GLN A 26 11.68 13.46 -8.52
CA GLN A 26 12.68 13.57 -7.46
C GLN A 26 12.40 12.58 -6.32
N VAL A 27 11.13 12.45 -5.92
CA VAL A 27 10.70 11.45 -4.93
C VAL A 27 10.97 10.05 -5.46
N GLU A 28 10.56 9.74 -6.69
CA GLU A 28 10.83 8.47 -7.37
C GLU A 28 12.33 8.15 -7.38
N GLY A 29 13.17 9.11 -7.78
CA GLY A 29 14.62 8.95 -7.80
C GLY A 29 15.23 8.70 -6.43
N LEU A 30 14.68 9.30 -5.37
CA LEU A 30 15.09 9.01 -3.99
C LEU A 30 14.73 7.56 -3.60
N LEU A 31 13.50 7.12 -3.88
CA LEU A 31 13.06 5.75 -3.60
C LEU A 31 13.87 4.73 -4.38
N ALA A 32 14.16 5.00 -5.65
CA ALA A 32 15.01 4.15 -6.49
C ALA A 32 16.42 3.99 -5.89
N GLN A 33 17.02 5.06 -5.37
CA GLN A 33 18.34 4.98 -4.73
C GLN A 33 18.34 4.15 -3.43
N ILE A 34 17.21 4.13 -2.73
CA ILE A 34 17.01 3.33 -1.52
C ILE A 34 16.81 1.86 -1.90
N CYS A 35 15.93 1.56 -2.85
CA CYS A 35 15.49 0.20 -3.18
C CYS A 35 16.39 -0.56 -4.16
N LEU A 36 17.15 0.11 -5.02
CA LEU A 36 17.93 -0.54 -6.07
C LEU A 36 19.41 -0.67 -5.68
N SER A 37 20.01 -1.80 -6.05
CA SER A 37 21.44 -2.01 -5.85
C SER A 37 22.22 -0.99 -6.69
N ARG A 38 23.27 -0.39 -6.10
CA ARG A 38 24.19 0.44 -6.87
C ARG A 38 25.02 -0.48 -7.74
N SER A 39 24.71 -0.55 -9.03
CA SER A 39 25.68 -1.01 -10.01
C SER A 39 26.94 -0.14 -9.84
N LYS A 40 28.14 -0.73 -9.80
CA LYS A 40 29.41 -0.03 -9.59
C LYS A 40 29.73 0.87 -10.79
N GLN A 41 28.93 1.90 -11.01
CA GLN A 41 29.14 2.88 -12.06
C GLN A 41 30.18 3.89 -11.58
N THR A 42 31.18 4.11 -12.44
CA THR A 42 32.29 5.02 -12.17
C THR A 42 31.80 6.47 -12.17
N ALA A 43 32.53 7.37 -11.49
CA ALA A 43 32.15 8.78 -11.37
C ALA A 43 31.96 9.51 -12.73
N ALA A 44 32.52 8.97 -13.82
CA ALA A 44 32.35 9.46 -15.18
C ALA A 44 30.95 9.15 -15.77
N GLU A 45 30.31 8.06 -15.35
CA GLU A 45 28.99 7.64 -15.84
C GLU A 45 27.84 8.38 -15.15
N LYS A 46 28.03 8.82 -13.90
CA LYS A 46 27.04 9.62 -13.14
C LYS A 46 26.61 10.93 -13.81
N ARG A 47 27.41 11.47 -14.74
CA ARG A 47 27.10 12.72 -15.46
C ARG A 47 26.26 12.52 -16.73
N ARG A 48 26.00 11.28 -17.16
CA ARG A 48 25.11 10.98 -18.29
C ARG A 48 23.81 10.38 -17.76
N SER A 49 22.80 11.22 -17.56
CA SER A 49 21.42 10.82 -17.26
C SER A 49 20.71 10.23 -18.48
N MET A 50 21.36 9.30 -19.19
CA MET A 50 20.77 8.48 -20.23
C MET A 50 21.27 7.07 -20.00
N ILE A 51 20.36 6.19 -19.56
CA ILE A 51 20.62 4.74 -19.58
C ILE A 51 20.87 4.38 -21.04
N PRO A 52 22.07 3.85 -21.41
CA PRO A 52 22.30 3.40 -22.77
C PRO A 52 21.31 2.28 -23.09
N LEU A 53 20.71 2.33 -24.28
CA LEU A 53 19.80 1.31 -24.80
C LEU A 53 20.53 -0.05 -24.78
N GLY A 54 20.19 -0.93 -23.84
CA GLY A 54 20.78 -2.27 -23.71
C GLY A 54 21.45 -2.62 -22.37
N GLN A 55 21.55 -1.72 -21.39
CA GLN A 55 21.97 -2.11 -20.03
C GLN A 55 20.78 -2.67 -19.23
N ALA A 56 20.98 -3.84 -18.60
CA ALA A 56 20.00 -4.43 -17.71
C ALA A 56 19.68 -3.48 -16.55
N PRO A 57 18.40 -3.32 -16.16
CA PRO A 57 18.03 -2.46 -15.03
C PRO A 57 18.76 -2.92 -13.76
N PRO A 58 19.15 -1.97 -12.88
CA PRO A 58 19.82 -2.32 -11.63
C PRO A 58 18.93 -3.26 -10.81
N ALA A 59 19.53 -4.34 -10.28
CA ALA A 59 18.78 -5.35 -9.55
C ALA A 59 18.19 -4.75 -8.26
N PRO A 60 16.93 -5.07 -7.91
CA PRO A 60 16.34 -4.66 -6.64
C PRO A 60 17.12 -5.28 -5.47
N LYS A 61 17.31 -4.52 -4.39
CA LYS A 61 17.85 -5.07 -3.14
C LYS A 61 16.83 -6.01 -2.52
N ALA A 62 17.30 -7.03 -1.81
CA ALA A 62 16.41 -7.86 -1.04
C ALA A 62 15.86 -7.08 0.16
N LEU A 63 14.60 -7.31 0.55
CA LEU A 63 13.92 -6.51 1.58
C LEU A 63 14.63 -6.60 2.95
N ASN A 64 15.24 -7.75 3.26
CA ASN A 64 16.03 -7.96 4.47
C ASN A 64 17.31 -7.12 4.52
N GLU A 65 17.92 -6.82 3.37
CA GLU A 65 19.12 -5.97 3.28
C GLU A 65 18.78 -4.50 3.52
N LEU A 66 17.54 -4.10 3.22
CA LEU A 66 17.10 -2.72 3.33
C LEU A 66 17.08 -2.23 4.78
N ALA A 67 16.73 -3.10 5.72
CA ALA A 67 16.67 -2.78 7.15
C ALA A 67 18.04 -2.34 7.72
N ASP A 68 19.14 -2.77 7.11
CA ASP A 68 20.50 -2.42 7.53
C ASP A 68 21.10 -1.27 6.71
N ASP A 69 20.42 -0.81 5.65
CA ASP A 69 20.87 0.32 4.83
C ASP A 69 20.73 1.65 5.61
N PRO A 70 21.83 2.39 5.86
CA PRO A 70 21.78 3.67 6.56
C PRO A 70 20.88 4.71 5.88
N ALA A 71 20.81 4.71 4.55
CA ALA A 71 19.94 5.63 3.81
C ALA A 71 18.46 5.28 4.02
N PHE A 72 18.13 3.99 4.06
CA PHE A 72 16.76 3.56 4.38
C PHE A 72 16.37 3.93 5.81
N ARG A 73 17.25 3.69 6.80
CA ARG A 73 16.98 4.04 8.20
C ARG A 73 16.73 5.53 8.40
N GLU A 74 17.54 6.37 7.76
CA GLU A 74 17.34 7.82 7.80
C GLU A 74 16.05 8.23 7.09
N PHE A 75 15.76 7.64 5.92
CA PHE A 75 14.49 7.86 5.23
C PHE A 75 13.30 7.51 6.12
N PHE A 76 13.30 6.30 6.70
CA PHE A 76 12.26 5.80 7.58
C PHE A 76 12.05 6.75 8.78
N LYS A 77 13.14 7.17 9.43
CA LYS A 77 13.09 8.15 10.53
C LYS A 77 12.46 9.48 10.11
N LEU A 78 12.76 9.97 8.91
CA LEU A 78 12.15 11.19 8.39
C LEU A 78 10.64 11.02 8.14
N GLN A 79 10.19 9.82 7.74
CA GLN A 79 8.78 9.55 7.48
C GLN A 79 7.91 9.52 8.75
N GLU A 80 8.50 9.23 9.91
CA GLU A 80 7.84 9.35 11.21
C GLU A 80 7.52 10.80 11.60
N GLY A 81 8.25 11.77 11.03
CA GLY A 81 8.01 13.19 11.28
C GLY A 81 6.96 13.78 10.33
N PHE A 82 6.04 14.59 10.86
CA PHE A 82 5.03 15.29 10.04
C PHE A 82 5.63 16.20 8.96
N GLN A 83 6.80 16.78 9.21
CA GLN A 83 7.45 17.72 8.27
C GLN A 83 7.92 17.03 7.00
N TRP A 84 8.43 15.80 7.12
CA TRP A 84 9.14 15.07 6.06
C TRP A 84 8.43 13.81 5.57
N ASN A 85 7.23 13.52 6.10
CA ASN A 85 6.40 12.43 5.63
C ASN A 85 5.98 12.69 4.17
N VAL A 86 6.45 11.82 3.27
CA VAL A 86 6.21 11.90 1.84
C VAL A 86 4.79 11.46 1.50
N ALA A 87 4.23 10.48 2.23
CA ALA A 87 2.88 9.98 1.97
C ALA A 87 1.84 11.10 2.12
N ILE A 88 1.90 11.88 3.20
CA ILE A 88 0.96 13.02 3.38
C ILE A 88 1.12 14.07 2.28
N ARG A 89 2.35 14.34 1.82
CA ARG A 89 2.62 15.30 0.73
C ARG A 89 2.09 14.80 -0.61
N LEU A 90 2.22 13.51 -0.89
CA LEU A 90 1.66 12.89 -2.10
C LEU A 90 0.13 12.87 -2.06
N VAL A 91 -0.49 12.59 -0.92
CA VAL A 91 -1.95 12.64 -0.76
C VAL A 91 -2.49 14.06 -0.98
N THR A 92 -1.84 15.08 -0.43
CA THR A 92 -2.19 16.49 -0.72
C THR A 92 -1.99 16.85 -2.19
N CYS A 93 -0.92 16.34 -2.83
CA CYS A 93 -0.72 16.51 -4.27
C CYS A 93 -1.85 15.85 -5.07
N LEU A 94 -2.30 14.66 -4.67
CA LEU A 94 -3.36 13.92 -5.32
C LEU A 94 -4.71 14.65 -5.24
N GLU A 95 -5.04 15.20 -4.07
CA GLU A 95 -6.21 16.08 -3.86
C GLU A 95 -6.20 17.27 -4.83
N HIS A 96 -5.06 17.94 -4.97
CA HIS A 96 -4.92 19.06 -5.90
C HIS A 96 -5.05 18.65 -7.38
N LEU A 97 -4.66 17.42 -7.74
CA LEU A 97 -4.76 16.91 -9.10
C LEU A 97 -6.19 16.49 -9.45
N LEU A 98 -6.93 15.92 -8.49
CA LEU A 98 -8.34 15.59 -8.61
C LEU A 98 -9.19 16.82 -8.97
N GLY A 99 -8.95 17.95 -8.30
CA GLY A 99 -9.68 19.20 -8.53
C GLY A 99 -9.49 19.83 -9.93
N ARG A 100 -8.59 19.32 -10.77
CA ARG A 100 -8.26 19.90 -12.10
C ARG A 100 -9.00 19.24 -13.27
N GLY A 101 -9.77 18.19 -12.99
CA GLY A 101 -10.45 17.39 -14.01
C GLY A 101 -9.50 16.49 -14.80
N SER A 102 -10.08 15.61 -15.61
CA SER A 102 -9.31 14.66 -16.42
C SER A 102 -8.81 15.31 -17.70
N ASN A 103 -7.50 15.23 -17.91
CA ASN A 103 -6.85 15.43 -19.19
C ASN A 103 -5.64 14.51 -19.22
N GLY A 104 -5.24 14.02 -20.40
CA GLY A 104 -4.21 12.97 -20.47
C GLY A 104 -2.89 13.31 -19.77
N ALA A 105 -2.53 14.60 -19.66
CA ALA A 105 -1.34 15.01 -18.91
C ALA A 105 -1.55 14.97 -17.39
N ASN A 106 -2.72 15.37 -16.89
CA ASN A 106 -3.11 15.31 -15.48
C ASN A 106 -3.29 13.86 -15.02
N ASP A 107 -3.91 13.03 -15.86
CA ASP A 107 -4.12 11.59 -15.60
C ASP A 107 -2.77 10.88 -15.34
N LEU A 108 -1.75 11.19 -16.15
CA LEU A 108 -0.40 10.66 -15.95
C LEU A 108 0.23 11.11 -14.63
N LEU A 109 -0.07 12.33 -14.16
CA LEU A 109 0.39 12.80 -12.85
C LEU A 109 -0.33 12.11 -11.70
N ILE A 110 -1.64 11.87 -11.83
CA ILE A 110 -2.44 11.11 -10.86
C ILE A 110 -1.88 9.70 -10.72
N ILE A 111 -1.70 8.99 -11.84
CA ILE A 111 -1.15 7.63 -11.86
C ILE A 111 0.25 7.60 -11.22
N SER A 112 1.13 8.52 -11.62
CA SER A 112 2.49 8.62 -11.04
C SER A 112 2.46 8.89 -9.52
N THR A 113 1.47 9.67 -9.05
CA THR A 113 1.30 9.97 -7.62
C THR A 113 0.81 8.74 -6.86
N LEU A 114 -0.16 8.00 -7.41
CA LEU A 114 -0.67 6.74 -6.85
C LEU A 114 0.43 5.67 -6.74
N ASP A 115 1.24 5.50 -7.79
CA ASP A 115 2.35 4.54 -7.79
C ASP A 115 3.40 4.89 -6.72
N LEU A 116 3.70 6.17 -6.52
CA LEU A 116 4.57 6.61 -5.44
C LEU A 116 3.94 6.41 -4.06
N ILE A 117 2.64 6.66 -3.90
CA ILE A 117 1.93 6.38 -2.64
C ILE A 117 2.07 4.89 -2.31
N GLN A 118 1.80 3.98 -3.25
CA GLN A 118 1.98 2.55 -3.06
C GLN A 118 3.40 2.21 -2.58
N GLY A 119 4.43 2.71 -3.28
CA GLY A 119 5.83 2.47 -2.90
C GLY A 119 6.15 2.97 -1.50
N ILE A 120 5.67 4.15 -1.11
CA ILE A 120 5.87 4.71 0.23
C ILE A 120 5.14 3.87 1.30
N LEU A 121 3.92 3.41 1.05
CA LEU A 121 3.15 2.60 2.00
C LEU A 121 3.76 1.20 2.20
N LEU A 122 4.51 0.70 1.23
CA LEU A 122 5.27 -0.54 1.35
C LEU A 122 6.59 -0.33 2.11
N LEU A 123 7.29 0.78 1.87
CA LEU A 123 8.55 1.10 2.56
C LEU A 123 8.36 1.62 3.98
N HIS A 124 7.24 2.28 4.26
CA HIS A 124 6.91 2.85 5.55
C HIS A 124 5.47 2.47 5.94
N PRO A 125 5.25 1.24 6.45
CA PRO A 125 3.92 0.77 6.87
C PRO A 125 3.16 1.70 7.82
N PRO A 126 3.79 2.43 8.77
CA PRO A 126 3.06 3.37 9.64
C PRO A 126 2.32 4.47 8.86
N SER A 127 2.77 4.83 7.65
CA SER A 127 2.06 5.80 6.79
C SER A 127 0.68 5.31 6.35
N ARG A 128 0.38 4.00 6.40
CA ARG A 128 -0.95 3.48 6.09
C ARG A 128 -2.01 4.06 7.03
N ALA A 129 -1.67 4.38 8.27
CA ALA A 129 -2.59 4.95 9.25
C ALA A 129 -3.23 6.28 8.83
N LEU A 130 -2.67 6.97 7.81
CA LEU A 130 -3.31 8.13 7.20
C LEU A 130 -4.73 7.78 6.70
N PHE A 131 -4.90 6.63 6.06
CA PHE A 131 -6.17 6.25 5.43
C PHE A 131 -7.24 5.77 6.42
N ALA A 132 -6.95 5.74 7.73
CA ALA A 132 -7.99 5.61 8.76
C ALA A 132 -8.85 6.88 8.84
N ARG A 133 -8.34 8.02 8.36
CA ARG A 133 -9.08 9.28 8.30
C ARG A 133 -9.92 9.34 7.05
N GLU A 134 -11.19 9.67 7.22
CA GLU A 134 -12.16 9.72 6.12
C GLU A 134 -11.74 10.64 4.98
N ILE A 135 -11.16 11.80 5.30
CA ILE A 135 -10.71 12.78 4.29
C ILE A 135 -9.72 12.17 3.29
N TYR A 136 -8.81 11.32 3.75
CA TYR A 136 -7.79 10.71 2.88
C TYR A 136 -8.30 9.45 2.18
N MET A 137 -9.22 8.71 2.81
CA MET A 137 -9.87 7.57 2.16
C MET A 137 -10.80 8.02 1.03
N ASN A 138 -11.58 9.09 1.23
CA ASN A 138 -12.46 9.65 0.21
C ASN A 138 -11.71 10.04 -1.07
N ILE A 139 -10.50 10.58 -0.97
CA ILE A 139 -9.64 10.86 -2.15
C ILE A 139 -9.45 9.61 -3.02
N LEU A 140 -9.23 8.43 -2.42
CA LEU A 140 -9.11 7.18 -3.18
C LEU A 140 -10.45 6.71 -3.73
N LEU A 141 -11.54 6.88 -2.98
CA LEU A 141 -12.88 6.49 -3.45
C LEU A 141 -13.35 7.37 -4.62
N ASP A 142 -13.07 8.67 -4.59
CA ASP A 142 -13.40 9.63 -5.66
C ASP A 142 -12.66 9.29 -6.96
N LEU A 143 -11.43 8.76 -6.88
CA LEU A 143 -10.69 8.30 -8.05
C LEU A 143 -11.28 7.05 -8.71
N LEU A 144 -12.16 6.32 -8.01
CA LEU A 144 -12.92 5.20 -8.60
C LEU A 144 -14.16 5.65 -9.37
N ASP A 145 -14.45 6.95 -9.45
CA ASP A 145 -15.58 7.45 -10.24
C ASP A 145 -15.49 6.94 -11.70
N PRO A 146 -16.60 6.46 -12.29
CA PRO A 146 -16.65 6.00 -13.68
C PRO A 146 -16.20 7.03 -14.74
N ILE A 147 -16.17 8.32 -14.40
CA ILE A 147 -15.65 9.37 -15.29
C ILE A 147 -14.13 9.28 -15.48
N ASN A 148 -13.41 8.72 -14.51
CA ASN A 148 -11.96 8.58 -14.58
C ASN A 148 -11.56 7.48 -15.56
N CYS A 149 -10.41 7.64 -16.19
CA CYS A 149 -9.94 6.65 -17.16
C CYS A 149 -9.59 5.31 -16.48
N PRO A 150 -9.69 4.18 -17.21
CA PRO A 150 -9.44 2.85 -16.64
C PRO A 150 -8.09 2.70 -15.92
N ALA A 151 -7.04 3.38 -16.39
CA ALA A 151 -5.72 3.33 -15.79
C ALA A 151 -5.69 3.96 -14.37
N ILE A 152 -6.41 5.07 -14.16
CA ILE A 152 -6.56 5.68 -12.83
C ILE A 152 -7.31 4.73 -11.90
N GLN A 153 -8.43 4.15 -12.37
CA GLN A 153 -9.22 3.21 -11.57
C GLN A 153 -8.38 1.99 -11.16
N SER A 154 -7.64 1.38 -12.09
CA SER A 154 -6.74 0.25 -11.81
C SER A 154 -5.65 0.60 -10.80
N SER A 155 -4.95 1.74 -10.97
CA SER A 155 -3.89 2.17 -10.02
C SER A 155 -4.47 2.54 -8.65
N THR A 156 -5.69 3.08 -8.61
CA THR A 156 -6.40 3.41 -7.37
C THR A 156 -6.78 2.15 -6.59
N LEU A 157 -7.29 1.11 -7.27
CA LEU A 157 -7.60 -0.18 -6.64
C LEU A 157 -6.35 -0.81 -6.03
N LEU A 158 -5.21 -0.76 -6.72
CA LEU A 158 -3.94 -1.26 -6.19
C LEU A 158 -3.48 -0.43 -4.97
N THR A 159 -3.64 0.89 -5.04
CA THR A 159 -3.34 1.79 -3.92
C THR A 159 -4.23 1.49 -2.71
N LEU A 160 -5.52 1.22 -2.91
CA LEU A 160 -6.43 0.76 -1.86
C LEU A 160 -5.93 -0.54 -1.23
N VAL A 161 -5.55 -1.55 -2.02
CA VAL A 161 -4.97 -2.79 -1.46
C VAL A 161 -3.78 -2.48 -0.56
N THR A 162 -2.83 -1.65 -1.02
CA THR A 162 -1.65 -1.29 -0.21
C THR A 162 -1.98 -0.49 1.05
N ALA A 163 -3.03 0.34 1.01
CA ALA A 163 -3.48 1.12 2.15
C ALA A 163 -4.22 0.26 3.18
N LEU A 164 -4.97 -0.75 2.74
CA LEU A 164 -5.77 -1.63 3.60
C LEU A 164 -4.97 -2.81 4.18
N LEU A 165 -3.84 -3.17 3.55
CA LEU A 165 -3.01 -4.31 3.94
C LEU A 165 -2.54 -4.20 5.40
N ASP A 166 -2.83 -5.25 6.18
CA ASP A 166 -2.54 -5.36 7.62
C ASP A 166 -3.04 -4.18 8.46
N GLN A 167 -4.06 -3.46 7.98
CA GLN A 167 -4.59 -2.27 8.65
C GLN A 167 -6.12 -2.29 8.73
N PRO A 168 -6.71 -3.09 9.66
CA PRO A 168 -8.16 -3.23 9.82
C PRO A 168 -8.89 -1.91 9.98
N ALA A 169 -8.32 -0.95 10.71
CA ALA A 169 -8.86 0.40 10.88
C ALA A 169 -9.17 1.09 9.55
N ASN A 170 -8.28 0.97 8.56
CA ASN A 170 -8.50 1.55 7.24
C ASN A 170 -9.64 0.83 6.51
N THR A 171 -9.75 -0.50 6.66
CA THR A 171 -10.85 -1.27 6.09
C THR A 171 -12.18 -0.86 6.71
N ARG A 172 -12.20 -0.56 8.02
CA ARG A 172 -13.40 -0.03 8.69
C ARG A 172 -13.80 1.33 8.12
N THR A 173 -12.84 2.25 7.92
CA THR A 173 -13.10 3.56 7.31
C THR A 173 -13.58 3.43 5.87
N PHE A 174 -12.96 2.57 5.06
CA PHE A 174 -13.39 2.26 3.70
C PHE A 174 -14.85 1.78 3.64
N GLU A 175 -15.23 0.86 4.53
CA GLU A 175 -16.60 0.37 4.58
C GLU A 175 -17.60 1.41 5.08
N ALA A 176 -17.21 2.25 6.05
CA ALA A 176 -18.05 3.31 6.58
C ALA A 176 -18.35 4.40 5.53
N LEU A 177 -17.45 4.58 4.57
CA LEU A 177 -17.58 5.50 3.44
C LEU A 177 -18.20 4.83 2.20
N ASP A 178 -18.99 3.76 2.38
CA ASP A 178 -19.65 3.03 1.28
C ASP A 178 -18.68 2.50 0.21
N GLY A 179 -17.42 2.26 0.55
CA GLY A 179 -16.40 1.79 -0.40
C GLY A 179 -16.78 0.48 -1.10
N LEU A 180 -17.48 -0.43 -0.40
CA LEU A 180 -18.02 -1.67 -0.99
C LEU A 180 -19.09 -1.38 -2.05
N LEU A 181 -19.96 -0.40 -1.81
CA LEU A 181 -20.96 0.03 -2.79
C LEU A 181 -20.26 0.64 -4.01
N THR A 182 -19.25 1.49 -3.81
CA THR A 182 -18.46 2.09 -4.89
C THR A 182 -17.82 1.04 -5.78
N VAL A 183 -17.08 0.10 -5.18
CA VAL A 183 -16.38 -1.00 -5.89
C VAL A 183 -17.36 -1.90 -6.64
N THR A 184 -18.44 -2.34 -5.98
CA THR A 184 -19.42 -3.25 -6.60
C THR A 184 -20.27 -2.56 -7.67
N SER A 185 -20.57 -1.26 -7.50
CA SER A 185 -21.27 -0.48 -8.53
C SER A 185 -20.40 -0.34 -9.77
N LEU A 186 -19.13 0.03 -9.62
CA LEU A 186 -18.17 0.09 -10.72
C LEU A 186 -18.02 -1.28 -11.41
N PHE A 187 -18.00 -2.37 -10.66
CA PHE A 187 -17.93 -3.73 -11.21
C PHE A 187 -19.15 -4.09 -12.09
N LYS A 188 -20.35 -3.74 -11.63
CA LYS A 188 -21.62 -4.02 -12.33
C LYS A 188 -21.83 -3.16 -13.57
N MET A 189 -21.19 -1.99 -13.64
CA MET A 189 -21.35 -1.11 -14.78
C MET A 189 -20.90 -1.79 -16.09
N ARG A 190 -21.75 -1.68 -17.11
CA ARG A 190 -21.47 -2.27 -18.43
C ARG A 190 -20.31 -1.58 -19.13
N ALA A 191 -20.13 -0.28 -18.88
CA ALA A 191 -19.07 0.54 -19.47
C ALA A 191 -17.68 0.26 -18.88
N THR A 192 -17.60 -0.39 -17.72
CA THR A 192 -16.33 -0.69 -17.05
C THR A 192 -15.49 -1.66 -17.89
N SER A 193 -14.24 -1.30 -18.13
CA SER A 193 -13.33 -2.09 -18.96
C SER A 193 -13.06 -3.47 -18.35
N ARG A 194 -12.70 -4.44 -19.19
CA ARG A 194 -12.35 -5.80 -18.74
C ARG A 194 -11.16 -5.79 -17.76
N GLU A 195 -10.19 -4.92 -18.01
CA GLU A 195 -9.01 -4.76 -17.15
C GLU A 195 -9.40 -4.30 -15.75
N VAL A 196 -10.24 -3.26 -15.64
CA VAL A 196 -10.71 -2.75 -14.34
C VAL A 196 -11.57 -3.80 -13.64
N LYS A 197 -12.41 -4.54 -14.37
CA LYS A 197 -13.18 -5.66 -13.79
C LYS A 197 -12.29 -6.74 -13.18
N LEU A 198 -11.17 -7.08 -13.82
CA LEU A 198 -10.19 -8.00 -13.26
C LEU A 198 -9.63 -7.46 -11.94
N LYS A 199 -9.22 -6.18 -11.92
CA LYS A 199 -8.70 -5.54 -10.70
C LYS A 199 -9.73 -5.43 -9.58
N LEU A 200 -11.00 -5.20 -9.91
CA LEU A 200 -12.08 -5.20 -8.94
C LEU A 200 -12.28 -6.59 -8.33
N VAL A 201 -12.21 -7.66 -9.14
CA VAL A 201 -12.28 -9.04 -8.62
C VAL A 201 -11.08 -9.36 -7.72
N GLU A 202 -9.85 -9.00 -8.13
CA GLU A 202 -8.66 -9.14 -7.27
C GLU A 202 -8.83 -8.40 -5.94
N PHE A 203 -9.38 -7.18 -5.97
CA PHE A 203 -9.67 -6.40 -4.76
C PHE A 203 -10.73 -7.08 -3.88
N LEU A 204 -11.80 -7.63 -4.47
CA LEU A 204 -12.84 -8.35 -3.71
C LEU A 204 -12.29 -9.62 -3.06
N TYR A 205 -11.42 -10.36 -3.74
CA TYR A 205 -10.72 -11.49 -3.15
C TYR A 205 -9.85 -11.05 -1.96
N PHE A 206 -9.04 -10.00 -2.14
CA PHE A 206 -8.25 -9.41 -1.06
C PHE A 206 -9.14 -8.98 0.13
N TYR A 207 -10.26 -8.31 -0.14
CA TYR A 207 -11.20 -7.88 0.90
C TYR A 207 -11.77 -9.06 1.69
N LEU A 208 -12.05 -10.19 1.04
CA LEU A 208 -12.61 -11.38 1.69
C LEU A 208 -11.57 -12.21 2.48
N MET A 209 -10.27 -12.08 2.16
CA MET A 209 -9.20 -12.77 2.90
C MET A 209 -9.16 -12.38 4.38
N PRO A 210 -8.81 -13.29 5.30
CA PRO A 210 -8.69 -12.96 6.72
C PRO A 210 -7.75 -11.77 6.97
N GLU A 211 -8.15 -10.83 7.85
CA GLU A 211 -7.39 -9.60 8.12
C GLU A 211 -6.17 -9.83 9.03
N MET A 212 -6.12 -10.97 9.72
CA MET A 212 -5.02 -11.37 10.59
C MET A 212 -4.65 -12.83 10.32
N PRO A 213 -3.38 -13.22 10.51
CA PRO A 213 -2.98 -14.62 10.47
C PRO A 213 -3.80 -15.42 11.49
N THR A 214 -4.51 -16.45 11.02
CA THR A 214 -5.24 -17.39 11.88
C THR A 214 -4.23 -18.27 12.62
N ILE A 215 -3.65 -17.77 13.71
CA ILE A 215 -2.89 -18.61 14.64
C ILE A 215 -3.91 -19.57 15.26
N PRO A 216 -3.78 -20.90 15.10
CA PRO A 216 -4.64 -21.85 15.79
C PRO A 216 -4.49 -21.59 17.28
N ALA A 217 -5.59 -21.20 17.94
CA ALA A 217 -5.62 -21.07 19.39
C ALA A 217 -5.38 -22.45 20.00
N VAL A 218 -4.12 -22.75 20.31
CA VAL A 218 -3.80 -23.93 21.13
C VAL A 218 -4.46 -23.65 22.47
N ALA A 219 -5.47 -24.46 22.78
CA ALA A 219 -6.35 -24.30 23.92
C ALA A 219 -5.58 -23.97 25.19
N ALA A 220 -5.99 -22.89 25.86
CA ALA A 220 -5.56 -22.57 27.20
C ALA A 220 -6.03 -23.69 28.15
N SER A 221 -5.16 -24.66 28.45
CA SER A 221 -5.27 -25.58 29.60
C SER A 221 -4.00 -26.43 29.75
N ALA A 222 -3.04 -26.00 30.60
CA ALA A 222 -2.31 -26.84 31.56
C ALA A 222 -1.15 -26.06 32.25
N PRO A 223 -0.91 -26.25 33.56
CA PRO A 223 0.08 -25.50 34.34
C PRO A 223 1.47 -26.16 34.39
N ASN A 224 2.51 -25.32 34.51
CA ASN A 224 3.87 -25.54 35.06
C ASN A 224 4.52 -26.95 34.97
N THR A 225 5.58 -27.09 34.15
CA THR A 225 6.84 -27.75 34.54
C THR A 225 7.97 -27.41 33.55
N ALA A 226 9.20 -27.49 34.05
CA ALA A 226 10.37 -26.81 33.54
C ALA A 226 11.21 -27.65 32.55
N VAL A 227 12.01 -26.93 31.74
CA VAL A 227 13.42 -27.24 31.36
C VAL A 227 13.72 -28.08 30.09
N LEU A 228 14.52 -27.41 29.21
CA LEU A 228 15.55 -27.85 28.24
C LEU A 228 15.17 -28.74 27.04
N GLY A 229 15.45 -28.24 25.82
CA GLY A 229 15.70 -29.11 24.68
C GLY A 229 15.48 -28.53 23.28
N LEU A 230 16.36 -27.63 22.85
CA LEU A 230 16.91 -27.57 21.48
C LEU A 230 15.95 -27.74 20.26
N HIS A 231 15.44 -26.62 19.74
CA HIS A 231 15.29 -26.44 18.28
C HIS A 231 15.66 -25.00 17.92
N ARG A 232 16.91 -24.80 17.47
CA ARG A 232 17.42 -23.53 16.95
C ARG A 232 17.44 -23.62 15.41
N SER A 233 16.56 -22.88 14.74
CA SER A 233 16.75 -22.18 13.43
C SER A 233 15.38 -21.74 12.85
N PRO A 234 15.30 -20.80 11.89
CA PRO A 234 15.66 -19.40 12.03
C PRO A 234 14.60 -18.47 11.36
N SER A 235 13.85 -17.68 12.12
CA SER A 235 12.99 -16.65 11.51
C SER A 235 12.58 -15.62 12.57
N LYS A 236 13.52 -14.71 12.89
CA LYS A 236 13.26 -13.54 13.75
C LYS A 236 13.28 -12.24 12.92
N LEU A 237 12.52 -12.19 11.82
CA LEU A 237 12.48 -10.98 10.98
C LEU A 237 11.06 -10.40 10.79
N SER A 238 9.98 -11.17 10.91
CA SER A 238 8.65 -10.58 11.14
C SER A 238 8.59 -9.81 12.48
N GLY A 239 9.38 -10.28 13.46
CA GLY A 239 9.55 -9.60 14.74
C GLY A 239 10.43 -8.34 14.71
N ALA A 240 11.19 -8.04 13.65
CA ALA A 240 12.09 -6.88 13.64
C ALA A 240 11.36 -5.57 13.34
N PHE A 241 10.31 -5.62 12.51
CA PHE A 241 9.41 -4.47 12.29
C PHE A 241 8.28 -4.41 13.33
N ALA A 242 7.80 -5.56 13.82
CA ALA A 242 6.74 -5.61 14.85
C ALA A 242 7.23 -5.24 16.27
N LYS A 243 8.49 -5.54 16.65
CA LYS A 243 8.96 -5.32 18.03
C LYS A 243 9.13 -3.86 18.42
N SER A 244 9.28 -2.94 17.48
CA SER A 244 9.43 -1.52 17.84
C SER A 244 8.11 -0.79 17.99
N TYR A 245 6.98 -1.37 17.56
CA TYR A 245 5.64 -0.75 17.61
C TYR A 245 4.64 -1.50 18.50
N SER A 246 5.01 -2.66 19.03
CA SER A 246 4.17 -3.37 20.01
C SER A 246 4.26 -2.68 21.38
N SER A 247 3.64 -1.51 21.53
CA SER A 247 3.21 -1.05 22.85
C SER A 247 2.24 -2.11 23.38
N ALA A 248 2.49 -2.63 24.58
CA ALA A 248 1.77 -3.76 25.18
C ALA A 248 0.24 -3.51 25.42
N GLY A 249 -0.33 -2.43 24.88
CA GLY A 249 -1.76 -2.09 24.89
C GLY A 249 -2.49 -2.23 23.55
N ASP A 250 -1.81 -2.44 22.41
CA ASP A 250 -2.43 -2.35 21.06
C ASP A 250 -3.07 -3.66 20.54
N SER A 251 -2.68 -4.82 21.11
CA SER A 251 -3.22 -6.12 20.68
C SER A 251 -4.70 -6.33 21.02
N ASN A 252 -5.26 -5.52 21.93
CA ASN A 252 -6.66 -5.64 22.35
C ASN A 252 -7.59 -4.70 21.55
N GLN A 253 -7.04 -3.63 20.97
CA GLN A 253 -7.79 -2.70 20.12
C GLN A 253 -7.85 -3.23 18.67
N SER A 254 -6.74 -3.74 18.14
CA SER A 254 -6.70 -4.44 16.85
C SER A 254 -7.70 -5.61 16.77
N LYS A 255 -7.82 -6.43 17.83
CA LYS A 255 -8.83 -7.51 17.91
C LYS A 255 -10.29 -7.03 17.89
N ARG A 256 -10.56 -5.78 18.31
CA ARG A 256 -11.92 -5.21 18.26
C ARG A 256 -12.27 -4.66 16.87
N GLU A 257 -11.26 -4.35 16.07
CA GLU A 257 -11.43 -3.75 14.74
C GLU A 257 -11.42 -4.78 13.61
N THR A 258 -10.88 -5.98 13.84
CA THR A 258 -10.85 -7.06 12.84
C THR A 258 -12.22 -7.69 12.63
N ARG A 259 -12.59 -7.95 11.37
CA ARG A 259 -13.79 -8.72 11.01
C ARG A 259 -13.48 -10.08 10.42
N THR A 260 -14.34 -11.07 10.68
CA THR A 260 -14.19 -12.40 10.10
C THR A 260 -14.55 -12.41 8.61
N THR A 261 -14.13 -13.45 7.88
CA THR A 261 -14.51 -13.61 6.47
C THR A 261 -16.03 -13.70 6.31
N GLU A 262 -16.75 -14.35 7.22
CA GLU A 262 -18.22 -14.45 7.19
C GLU A 262 -18.90 -13.09 7.38
N GLU A 263 -18.38 -12.25 8.29
CA GLU A 263 -18.89 -10.89 8.50
C GLU A 263 -18.68 -10.03 7.24
N LYS A 264 -17.49 -10.13 6.62
CA LYS A 264 -17.17 -9.44 5.37
C LYS A 264 -18.00 -9.93 4.19
N GLN A 265 -18.22 -11.24 4.09
CA GLN A 265 -19.14 -11.84 3.12
C GLN A 265 -20.56 -11.29 3.29
N LYS A 266 -21.07 -11.19 4.52
CA LYS A 266 -22.41 -10.62 4.78
C LYS A 266 -22.52 -9.15 4.38
N LEU A 267 -21.46 -8.36 4.56
CA LEU A 267 -21.42 -6.96 4.16
C LEU A 267 -21.40 -6.82 2.64
N LEU A 268 -20.52 -7.56 1.97
CA LEU A 268 -20.43 -7.57 0.52
C LEU A 268 -21.73 -8.12 -0.12
N GLY A 269 -22.37 -9.09 0.53
CA GLY A 269 -23.66 -9.68 0.13
C GLY A 269 -24.82 -8.68 0.07
N ARG A 270 -24.71 -7.52 0.73
CA ARG A 270 -25.69 -6.43 0.58
C ARG A 270 -25.65 -5.79 -0.81
N TYR A 271 -24.51 -5.88 -1.47
CA TYR A 271 -24.24 -5.20 -2.74
C TYR A 271 -24.01 -6.18 -3.89
N LEU A 272 -23.67 -7.45 -3.65
CA LEU A 272 -23.45 -8.46 -4.69
C LEU A 272 -24.18 -9.75 -4.33
N SER A 273 -24.88 -10.38 -5.28
CA SER A 273 -25.68 -11.60 -5.03
C SER A 273 -24.86 -12.89 -5.03
N ASN A 274 -23.74 -12.91 -5.76
CA ASN A 274 -22.94 -14.12 -6.01
C ASN A 274 -21.65 -14.12 -5.17
N VAL A 275 -21.75 -13.72 -3.90
CA VAL A 275 -20.58 -13.66 -3.01
C VAL A 275 -20.18 -15.05 -2.52
N GLU A 276 -21.13 -15.99 -2.46
CA GLU A 276 -20.85 -17.37 -2.08
C GLU A 276 -19.83 -18.01 -3.04
N ASP A 277 -20.06 -17.89 -4.35
CA ASP A 277 -19.15 -18.38 -5.39
C ASP A 277 -17.73 -17.81 -5.23
N LEU A 278 -17.60 -16.50 -4.94
CA LEU A 278 -16.32 -15.85 -4.68
C LEU A 278 -15.61 -16.41 -3.43
N VAL A 279 -16.37 -16.75 -2.38
CA VAL A 279 -15.81 -17.31 -1.15
C VAL A 279 -15.41 -18.78 -1.35
N GLU A 280 -16.20 -19.54 -2.11
CA GLU A 280 -15.89 -20.92 -2.51
C GLU A 280 -14.61 -20.96 -3.36
N ASP A 281 -14.55 -20.15 -4.42
CA ASP A 281 -13.36 -20.00 -5.28
C ASP A 281 -12.11 -19.64 -4.46
N LEU A 282 -12.23 -18.74 -3.47
CA LEU A 282 -11.12 -18.35 -2.60
C LEU A 282 -10.62 -19.50 -1.71
N LYS A 283 -11.54 -20.33 -1.19
CA LYS A 283 -11.23 -21.51 -0.37
C LYS A 283 -10.55 -22.60 -1.20
N GLU A 284 -11.02 -22.83 -2.42
CA GLU A 284 -10.46 -23.84 -3.33
C GLU A 284 -9.09 -23.43 -3.86
N THR A 285 -8.95 -22.16 -4.27
CA THR A 285 -7.74 -21.68 -4.95
C THR A 285 -6.62 -21.39 -3.96
N ALA A 286 -6.94 -21.11 -2.68
CA ALA A 286 -5.99 -20.67 -1.64
C ALA A 286 -4.86 -19.78 -2.21
N PRO A 287 -5.19 -18.66 -2.88
CA PRO A 287 -4.29 -17.98 -3.82
C PRO A 287 -2.99 -17.44 -3.19
N PHE A 288 -2.91 -17.40 -1.85
CA PHE A 288 -1.72 -16.98 -1.09
C PHE A 288 -1.16 -18.04 -0.12
N GLY A 289 -1.62 -19.30 -0.20
CA GLY A 289 -1.11 -20.43 0.58
C GLY A 289 -1.49 -20.41 2.07
N SER A 290 -1.67 -21.60 2.65
CA SER A 290 -2.03 -21.85 4.06
C SER A 290 -0.93 -21.52 5.09
N THR A 291 0.10 -20.77 4.71
CA THR A 291 1.22 -20.36 5.57
C THR A 291 1.66 -18.96 5.18
N VAL A 292 1.16 -17.95 5.89
CA VAL A 292 1.78 -16.62 5.93
C VAL A 292 2.67 -16.58 7.17
N TYR A 293 3.95 -16.28 6.96
CA TYR A 293 5.10 -16.41 7.85
C TYR A 293 5.04 -15.65 9.19
#